data_AF-A0A2N5K7T4-F1
#
_entry.id   AF-A0A2N5K7T4-F1
#
_cell.length_a   1.000
_cell.length_b   1.000
_cell.length_c   1.000
_cell.angle_alpha   90.00
_cell.angle_beta   90.00
_cell.angle_gamma   90.00
#
_symmetry.space_group_name_H-M   'P 1'
#
loop_
_entity.id
_entity.type
_entity.pdbx_description
1 polymer ?
#
loop_
_entity_poly.entity_id
_entity_poly.type
_entity_poly.pdbx_seq_one_letter_code
_entity_poly.pdbx_strand_id
1 'polypeptide(L)'
;MLLLARGLLKADTHHGILCTLQHHNQPRRTLFPNRLLREGSSSAPHVRLIDRLYFAETVMNRQSFQIQLDALTQDTLALGYAVANALHQALKTLTTNDTDQMRAVIENDRNINATVAALRSRCLTMIARQQPMASDLREISVMLSLLPELERMADHAATICKIGQRILASPEAVPLQQMSGGIGPALTEMGSRTLVLLQHGLDAFARRDAAFAEQLCEEDHAIDRLYKELFAETIAISRTAPHQSSQVIHLLTLAHNIERIGDRVTNLAEQIIFLLRGEVVELNS
;
A
#
# COMPACT_ATOMS: atom_id res chain seq x y z
N MET A 1 37.36 50.39 -3.45
CA MET A 1 36.18 51.19 -3.03
C MET A 1 35.23 50.22 -2.33
N LEU A 2 35.21 50.10 -1.00
CA LEU A 2 34.49 51.00 -0.06
C LEU A 2 33.02 51.17 -0.48
N LEU A 3 31.97 50.96 0.34
CA LEU A 3 31.87 50.71 1.78
C LEU A 3 30.36 50.52 2.13
N LEU A 4 30.02 49.65 3.10
CA LEU A 4 28.98 49.75 4.17
C LEU A 4 27.47 49.88 3.83
N ALA A 5 26.48 49.45 4.64
CA ALA A 5 26.36 48.93 6.03
C ALA A 5 25.04 48.09 6.10
N ARG A 6 24.93 46.92 6.76
CA ARG A 6 24.88 46.62 8.22
C ARG A 6 23.93 47.51 9.04
N GLY A 7 22.77 46.95 9.39
CA GLY A 7 21.88 47.42 10.46
C GLY A 7 21.67 46.29 11.49
N LEU A 8 22.49 46.31 12.55
CA LEU A 8 22.30 45.60 13.81
C LEU A 8 21.37 46.43 14.71
N LEU A 9 20.53 45.77 15.50
CA LEU A 9 20.19 46.24 16.86
C LEU A 9 19.87 45.02 17.74
N LYS A 10 20.85 44.67 18.57
CA LYS A 10 20.73 43.96 19.84
C LYS A 10 20.60 45.02 20.95
N ALA A 11 19.79 44.75 21.97
CA ALA A 11 19.98 45.08 23.38
C ALA A 11 18.82 44.41 24.15
N ASP A 12 19.04 43.30 24.85
CA ASP A 12 19.50 43.20 26.25
C ASP A 12 18.63 43.98 27.25
N THR A 13 17.97 43.26 28.16
CA THR A 13 18.22 43.40 29.60
C THR A 13 17.47 42.36 30.44
N HIS A 14 18.24 41.76 31.33
CA HIS A 14 17.85 40.89 32.43
C HIS A 14 16.89 41.59 33.41
N HIS A 15 15.93 40.83 33.95
CA HIS A 15 15.51 40.94 35.35
C HIS A 15 15.21 39.54 35.88
N GLY A 16 16.13 39.01 36.70
CA GLY A 16 15.83 37.90 37.59
C GLY A 16 15.09 38.42 38.81
N ILE A 17 14.07 37.67 39.24
CA ILE A 17 13.63 37.67 40.63
C ILE A 17 13.46 36.20 41.03
N LEU A 18 14.42 35.73 41.84
CA LEU A 18 14.22 34.63 42.76
C LEU A 18 13.09 34.99 43.73
N CYS A 19 12.12 34.10 43.91
CA CYS A 19 11.46 33.97 45.21
C CYS A 19 11.18 32.51 45.51
N THR A 20 11.79 32.06 46.59
CA THR A 20 11.79 30.74 47.19
C THR A 20 10.55 30.46 48.04
N LEU A 21 10.20 29.17 48.13
CA LEU A 21 9.49 28.47 49.22
C LEU A 21 8.00 28.76 49.40
N GLN A 22 7.16 27.72 49.24
CA GLN A 22 6.74 26.89 50.38
C GLN A 22 5.87 25.71 49.91
N HIS A 23 6.17 24.54 50.47
CA HIS A 23 5.38 23.32 50.41
C HIS A 23 3.90 23.58 50.71
N HIS A 24 2.99 23.16 49.82
CA HIS A 24 1.74 22.53 50.24
C HIS A 24 1.34 21.43 49.25
N ASN A 25 1.74 20.24 49.65
CA ASN A 25 1.34 18.94 49.13
C ASN A 25 -0.15 18.73 49.45
N GLN A 26 -1.03 18.81 48.45
CA GLN A 26 -2.37 18.24 48.53
C GLN A 26 -2.72 17.50 47.24
N PRO A 27 -2.93 16.16 47.28
CA PRO A 27 -3.39 15.42 46.12
C PRO A 27 -4.88 15.70 45.85
N ARG A 28 -5.19 15.98 44.58
CA ARG A 28 -6.57 16.11 44.08
C ARG A 28 -7.30 14.79 44.31
N ARG A 29 -8.35 14.85 45.14
CA ARG A 29 -9.28 13.75 45.43
C ARG A 29 -9.82 13.13 44.14
N THR A 30 -9.37 11.93 43.83
CA THR A 30 -10.09 11.00 42.96
C THR A 30 -11.40 10.62 43.64
N LEU A 31 -12.54 10.97 43.04
CA LEU A 31 -13.83 10.40 43.40
C LEU A 31 -13.84 8.92 42.95
N PHE A 32 -13.29 8.05 43.79
CA PHE A 32 -13.72 6.66 43.84
C PHE A 32 -14.74 6.54 44.96
N PRO A 33 -15.97 6.04 44.72
CA PRO A 33 -16.86 5.71 45.82
C PRO A 33 -16.22 4.58 46.61
N ASN A 34 -15.91 4.88 47.86
CA ASN A 34 -15.39 3.99 48.88
C ASN A 34 -16.40 2.85 49.10
N ARG A 35 -16.33 1.78 48.30
CA ARG A 35 -17.06 0.54 48.56
C ARG A 35 -16.21 -0.29 49.51
N LEU A 36 -16.51 -0.11 50.79
CA LEU A 36 -16.07 -0.94 51.92
C LEU A 36 -15.89 -2.40 51.47
N LEU A 37 -14.64 -2.86 51.45
CA LEU A 37 -14.32 -4.28 51.55
C LEU A 37 -14.71 -4.73 52.95
N ARG A 38 -16.00 -5.02 53.15
CA ARG A 38 -16.39 -5.98 54.17
C ARG A 38 -16.03 -7.35 53.61
N GLU A 39 -14.98 -7.93 54.17
CA GLU A 39 -14.80 -9.37 54.19
C GLU A 39 -16.08 -10.00 54.71
N GLY A 40 -16.85 -10.54 53.78
CA GLY A 40 -18.13 -11.18 54.00
C GLY A 40 -18.27 -12.24 52.95
N SER A 41 -17.91 -13.46 53.32
CA SER A 41 -18.20 -14.69 52.61
C SER A 41 -19.68 -14.73 52.22
N SER A 42 -19.99 -14.31 50.99
CA SER A 42 -21.29 -14.51 50.37
C SER A 42 -21.08 -14.98 48.95
N SER A 43 -21.04 -16.30 48.81
CA SER A 43 -21.17 -17.02 47.54
C SER A 43 -22.60 -16.86 47.00
N ALA A 44 -22.98 -15.64 46.62
CA ALA A 44 -24.29 -15.39 46.03
C ALA A 44 -24.29 -15.82 44.55
N PRO A 45 -25.10 -16.82 44.14
CA PRO A 45 -25.07 -17.38 42.78
C PRO A 45 -25.43 -16.35 41.69
N HIS A 46 -26.17 -15.29 42.03
CA HIS A 46 -26.60 -14.26 41.07
C HIS A 46 -25.48 -13.32 40.61
N VAL A 47 -24.49 -13.00 41.46
CA VAL A 47 -23.33 -12.16 41.06
C VAL A 47 -22.45 -12.93 40.08
N ARG A 48 -22.26 -14.23 40.31
CA ARG A 48 -21.55 -15.12 39.38
C ARG A 48 -22.27 -15.29 38.04
N LEU A 49 -23.60 -15.17 38.01
CA LEU A 49 -24.39 -15.28 36.79
C LEU A 49 -24.28 -14.00 35.94
N ILE A 50 -24.35 -12.83 36.57
CA ILE A 50 -24.17 -11.54 35.87
C ILE A 50 -22.75 -11.43 35.31
N ASP A 51 -21.72 -11.75 36.11
CA ASP A 51 -20.33 -11.74 35.63
C ASP A 51 -20.12 -12.74 34.48
N ARG A 52 -20.76 -13.92 34.51
CA ARG A 52 -20.73 -14.88 33.40
C ARG A 52 -21.44 -14.38 32.15
N LEU A 53 -22.56 -13.67 32.29
CA LEU A 53 -23.31 -13.12 31.16
C LEU A 53 -22.55 -11.96 30.49
N TYR A 54 -22.00 -11.03 31.27
CA TYR A 54 -21.16 -9.94 30.75
C TYR A 54 -19.87 -10.48 30.11
N PHE A 55 -19.24 -11.49 30.72
CA PHE A 55 -18.08 -12.14 30.13
C PHE A 55 -18.43 -12.85 28.81
N ALA A 56 -19.54 -13.59 28.76
CA ALA A 56 -20.02 -14.24 27.55
C ALA A 56 -20.34 -13.23 26.43
N GLU A 57 -21.02 -12.13 26.75
CA GLU A 57 -21.33 -11.06 25.79
C GLU A 57 -20.07 -10.39 25.25
N THR A 58 -19.10 -10.09 26.12
CA THR A 58 -17.81 -9.50 25.73
C THR A 58 -16.99 -10.44 24.84
N VAL A 59 -16.95 -11.74 25.20
CA VAL A 59 -16.26 -12.77 24.41
C VAL A 59 -16.94 -12.97 23.05
N MET A 60 -18.28 -13.00 22.99
CA MET A 60 -19.03 -13.11 21.74
C MET A 60 -18.82 -11.89 20.84
N ASN A 61 -18.75 -10.69 21.41
CA ASN A 61 -18.47 -9.46 20.66
C ASN A 61 -17.04 -9.48 20.08
N ARG A 62 -16.05 -9.93 20.87
CA ARG A 62 -14.66 -10.09 20.40
C ARG A 62 -14.51 -11.13 19.30
N GLN A 63 -15.19 -12.27 19.42
CA GLN A 63 -15.20 -13.30 18.36
C GLN A 63 -15.81 -12.75 17.07
N SER A 64 -16.92 -12.02 17.18
CA SER A 64 -17.56 -11.40 16.02
C SER A 64 -16.66 -10.36 15.32
N PHE A 65 -15.84 -9.64 16.09
CA PHE A 65 -14.85 -8.71 15.56
C PHE A 65 -13.75 -9.44 14.80
N GLN A 66 -13.21 -10.52 15.38
CA GLN A 66 -12.15 -11.30 14.74
C GLN A 66 -12.62 -11.87 13.39
N ILE A 67 -13.85 -12.41 13.33
CA ILE A 67 -14.45 -12.89 12.09
C ILE A 67 -14.55 -11.77 11.04
N GLN A 68 -14.91 -10.55 11.45
CA GLN A 68 -14.97 -9.39 10.55
C GLN A 68 -13.58 -8.98 10.06
N LEU A 69 -12.56 -9.05 10.93
CA LEU A 69 -11.17 -8.75 10.58
C LEU A 69 -10.60 -9.78 9.61
N ASP A 70 -10.85 -11.06 9.86
CA ASP A 70 -10.46 -12.15 8.96
C ASP A 70 -11.13 -11.99 7.59
N ALA A 71 -12.43 -11.67 7.57
CA ALA A 71 -13.15 -11.39 6.33
C ALA A 71 -12.59 -10.17 5.58
N LEU A 72 -12.25 -9.09 6.29
CA LEU A 72 -11.62 -7.92 5.69
C LEU A 72 -10.27 -8.26 5.04
N THR A 73 -9.47 -9.09 5.69
CA THR A 73 -8.18 -9.58 5.16
C THR A 73 -8.40 -10.44 3.92
N GLN A 74 -9.37 -11.37 3.93
CA GLN A 74 -9.71 -12.18 2.75
C GLN A 74 -10.21 -11.34 1.59
N ASP A 75 -11.05 -10.35 1.83
CA ASP A 75 -11.56 -9.46 0.78
C ASP A 75 -10.45 -8.59 0.19
N THR A 76 -9.47 -8.16 1.03
CA THR A 76 -8.29 -7.43 0.57
C THR A 76 -7.37 -8.30 -0.30
N LEU A 77 -7.19 -9.58 0.07
CA LEU A 77 -6.48 -10.55 -0.78
C LEU A 77 -7.22 -10.80 -2.10
N ALA A 78 -8.54 -10.95 -2.07
CA ALA A 78 -9.36 -11.13 -3.27
C ALA A 78 -9.24 -9.92 -4.22
N LEU A 79 -9.21 -8.70 -3.68
CA LEU A 79 -8.91 -7.49 -4.44
C LEU A 79 -7.50 -7.58 -5.06
N GLY A 80 -6.49 -7.97 -4.30
CA GLY A 80 -5.13 -8.16 -4.80
C GLY A 80 -5.05 -9.14 -5.98
N TYR A 81 -5.72 -10.29 -5.88
CA TYR A 81 -5.79 -11.24 -7.00
C TYR A 81 -6.53 -10.68 -8.23
N ALA A 82 -7.56 -9.86 -8.01
CA ALA A 82 -8.24 -9.17 -9.11
C ALA A 82 -7.31 -8.19 -9.85
N VAL A 83 -6.47 -7.46 -9.10
CA VAL A 83 -5.42 -6.58 -9.64
C VAL A 83 -4.36 -7.39 -10.41
N ALA A 84 -3.88 -8.49 -9.84
CA ALA A 84 -2.93 -9.37 -10.52
C ALA A 84 -3.50 -9.94 -11.83
N ASN A 85 -4.78 -10.33 -11.85
CA ASN A 85 -5.45 -10.74 -13.08
C ASN A 85 -5.58 -9.57 -14.08
N ALA A 86 -5.90 -8.36 -13.63
CA ALA A 86 -5.96 -7.19 -14.52
C ALA A 86 -4.60 -6.92 -15.18
N LEU A 87 -3.50 -6.99 -14.42
CA LEU A 87 -2.14 -6.88 -14.96
C LEU A 87 -1.84 -8.02 -15.95
N HIS A 88 -2.15 -9.26 -15.60
CA HIS A 88 -1.95 -10.41 -16.49
C HIS A 88 -2.67 -10.22 -17.83
N GLN A 89 -3.94 -9.81 -17.81
CA GLN A 89 -4.68 -9.53 -19.04
C GLN A 89 -4.08 -8.34 -19.80
N ALA A 90 -3.70 -7.26 -19.12
CA ALA A 90 -3.07 -6.12 -19.76
C ALA A 90 -1.80 -6.52 -20.53
N LEU A 91 -0.90 -7.28 -19.90
CA LEU A 91 0.32 -7.79 -20.52
C LEU A 91 0.03 -8.75 -21.68
N LYS A 92 -0.92 -9.68 -21.49
CA LYS A 92 -1.34 -10.60 -22.54
C LYS A 92 -1.83 -9.85 -23.78
N THR A 93 -2.69 -8.85 -23.60
CA THR A 93 -3.26 -8.09 -24.73
C THR A 93 -2.23 -7.29 -25.52
N LEU A 94 -1.14 -6.82 -24.88
CA LEU A 94 -0.02 -6.21 -25.59
C LEU A 94 0.64 -7.18 -26.58
N THR A 95 0.67 -8.47 -26.26
CA THR A 95 1.26 -9.52 -27.11
C THR A 95 0.28 -10.12 -28.12
N THR A 96 -1.03 -10.06 -27.88
CA THR A 96 -2.04 -10.57 -28.81
C THR A 96 -2.66 -9.49 -29.69
N ASN A 97 -2.40 -8.21 -29.39
CA ASN A 97 -3.01 -7.04 -30.01
C ASN A 97 -4.56 -7.05 -29.91
N ASP A 98 -5.10 -7.66 -28.85
CA ASP A 98 -6.55 -7.77 -28.64
C ASP A 98 -7.12 -6.48 -28.02
N THR A 99 -7.65 -5.61 -28.88
CA THR A 99 -8.17 -4.29 -28.48
C THR A 99 -9.45 -4.37 -27.66
N ASP A 100 -10.27 -5.41 -27.84
CA ASP A 100 -11.52 -5.57 -27.11
C ASP A 100 -11.24 -6.02 -25.68
N GLN A 101 -10.28 -6.93 -25.50
CA GLN A 101 -9.83 -7.32 -24.19
C GLN A 101 -9.11 -6.16 -23.46
N MET A 102 -8.35 -5.32 -24.16
CA MET A 102 -7.80 -4.07 -23.58
C MET A 102 -8.91 -3.17 -23.03
N ARG A 103 -10.02 -3.01 -23.78
CA ARG A 103 -11.18 -2.21 -23.35
C ARG A 103 -11.83 -2.80 -22.11
N ALA A 104 -11.98 -4.12 -22.04
CA ALA A 104 -12.54 -4.80 -20.87
C ALA A 104 -11.70 -4.56 -19.60
N VAL A 105 -10.37 -4.57 -19.70
CA VAL A 105 -9.48 -4.25 -18.56
C VAL A 105 -9.66 -2.80 -18.11
N ILE A 106 -9.71 -1.85 -19.05
CA ILE A 106 -9.91 -0.43 -18.75
C ILE A 106 -11.26 -0.17 -18.08
N GLU A 107 -12.32 -0.86 -18.50
CA GLU A 107 -13.64 -0.73 -17.91
C GLU A 107 -13.72 -1.36 -16.52
N ASN A 108 -13.07 -2.50 -16.32
CA ASN A 108 -13.05 -3.21 -15.05
C ASN A 108 -12.30 -2.47 -13.93
N ASP A 109 -11.39 -1.55 -14.27
CA ASP A 109 -10.72 -0.67 -13.32
C ASP A 109 -11.71 0.09 -12.40
N ARG A 110 -12.87 0.50 -12.93
CA ARG A 110 -13.92 1.16 -12.14
C ARG A 110 -14.49 0.24 -11.06
N ASN A 111 -14.57 -1.06 -11.32
CA ASN A 111 -15.05 -2.03 -10.34
C ASN A 111 -14.02 -2.21 -9.22
N ILE A 112 -12.73 -2.22 -9.55
CA ILE A 112 -11.63 -2.26 -8.57
C ILE A 112 -11.70 -1.02 -7.67
N ASN A 113 -11.85 0.17 -8.24
CA ASN A 113 -11.96 1.43 -7.50
C ASN A 113 -13.18 1.44 -6.55
N ALA A 114 -14.32 0.89 -7.00
CA ALA A 114 -15.50 0.73 -6.15
C ALA A 114 -15.26 -0.25 -4.98
N THR A 115 -14.58 -1.38 -5.22
CA THR A 115 -14.22 -2.34 -4.16
C THR A 115 -13.24 -1.73 -3.15
N VAL A 116 -12.25 -0.97 -3.62
CA VAL A 116 -11.32 -0.22 -2.75
C VAL A 116 -12.09 0.73 -1.83
N ALA A 117 -13.01 1.53 -2.38
CA ALA A 117 -13.82 2.46 -1.59
C ALA A 117 -14.69 1.73 -0.54
N ALA A 118 -15.29 0.60 -0.92
CA ALA A 118 -16.09 -0.22 -0.01
C ALA A 118 -15.26 -0.80 1.14
N LEU A 119 -14.08 -1.36 0.85
CA LEU A 119 -13.18 -1.89 1.88
C LEU A 119 -12.67 -0.79 2.80
N ARG A 120 -12.29 0.37 2.25
CA ARG A 120 -11.84 1.52 3.04
C ARG A 120 -12.92 2.00 4.02
N SER A 121 -14.17 2.07 3.57
CA SER A 121 -15.32 2.40 4.41
C SER A 121 -15.55 1.37 5.53
N ARG A 122 -15.39 0.08 5.22
CA ARG A 122 -15.47 -1.00 6.22
C ARG A 122 -14.38 -0.88 7.29
N CYS A 123 -13.12 -0.63 6.91
CA CYS A 123 -12.03 -0.38 7.86
C CYS A 123 -12.38 0.74 8.85
N LEU A 124 -12.83 1.89 8.34
CA LEU A 124 -13.21 3.04 9.17
C LEU A 124 -14.39 2.72 10.09
N THR A 125 -15.38 1.99 9.57
CA THR A 125 -16.54 1.54 10.35
C THR A 125 -16.13 0.61 11.49
N MET A 126 -15.20 -0.32 11.25
CA MET A 126 -14.68 -1.22 12.28
C MET A 126 -13.95 -0.46 13.38
N ILE A 127 -13.09 0.51 13.02
CA ILE A 127 -12.39 1.37 13.98
C ILE A 127 -13.40 2.15 14.83
N ALA A 128 -14.37 2.81 14.18
CA ALA A 128 -15.33 3.68 14.85
C ALA A 128 -16.27 2.92 15.80
N ARG A 129 -16.67 1.69 15.44
CA ARG A 129 -17.67 0.92 16.20
C ARG A 129 -17.09 0.05 17.31
N GLN A 130 -15.86 -0.45 17.14
CA GLN A 130 -15.38 -1.57 17.96
C GLN A 130 -14.13 -1.26 18.80
N GLN A 131 -13.59 -0.03 18.73
CA GLN A 131 -12.42 0.40 19.52
C GLN A 131 -11.30 -0.66 19.53
N PRO A 132 -10.74 -1.00 18.35
CA PRO A 132 -9.77 -2.08 18.19
C PRO A 132 -8.56 -1.94 19.13
N MET A 133 -8.04 -3.06 19.62
CA MET A 133 -6.81 -3.08 20.40
C MET A 133 -5.60 -2.85 19.50
N ALA A 134 -4.41 -2.67 20.09
CA ALA A 134 -3.19 -2.30 19.36
C ALA A 134 -2.87 -3.22 18.15
N SER A 135 -2.99 -4.55 18.30
CA SER A 135 -2.76 -5.50 17.21
C SER A 135 -3.79 -5.38 16.10
N ASP A 136 -5.07 -5.21 16.45
CA ASP A 136 -6.16 -5.13 15.49
C ASP A 136 -6.12 -3.81 14.71
N LEU A 137 -5.81 -2.72 15.42
CA LEU A 137 -5.66 -1.41 14.82
C LEU A 137 -4.49 -1.41 13.84
N ARG A 138 -3.39 -2.11 14.16
CA ARG A 138 -2.28 -2.30 13.23
C ARG A 138 -2.73 -3.04 11.98
N GLU A 139 -3.47 -4.13 12.13
CA GLU A 139 -3.98 -4.89 10.99
C GLU A 139 -4.90 -4.05 10.10
N ILE A 140 -5.87 -3.34 10.69
CA ILE A 140 -6.74 -2.44 9.93
C ILE A 140 -5.95 -1.30 9.28
N SER A 141 -4.94 -0.75 9.98
CA SER A 141 -4.07 0.31 9.44
C SER A 141 -3.28 -0.19 8.24
N VAL A 142 -2.76 -1.40 8.28
CA VAL A 142 -2.07 -2.03 7.15
C VAL A 142 -3.03 -2.18 5.97
N MET A 143 -4.27 -2.64 6.18
CA MET A 143 -5.26 -2.70 5.09
C MET A 143 -5.49 -1.30 4.50
N LEU A 144 -5.67 -0.27 5.33
CA LEU A 144 -5.86 1.11 4.87
C LEU A 144 -4.68 1.64 4.04
N SER A 145 -3.46 1.19 4.34
CA SER A 145 -2.26 1.51 3.56
C SER A 145 -2.14 0.70 2.27
N LEU A 146 -2.54 -0.58 2.27
CA LEU A 146 -2.47 -1.46 1.10
C LEU A 146 -3.49 -1.14 0.01
N LEU A 147 -4.72 -0.77 0.41
CA LEU A 147 -5.82 -0.46 -0.51
C LEU A 147 -5.45 0.55 -1.62
N PRO A 148 -4.87 1.74 -1.34
CA PRO A 148 -4.47 2.67 -2.39
C PRO A 148 -3.29 2.17 -3.24
N GLU A 149 -2.42 1.30 -2.72
CA GLU A 149 -1.34 0.71 -3.52
C GLU A 149 -1.91 -0.28 -4.54
N LEU A 150 -2.88 -1.11 -4.14
CA LEU A 150 -3.62 -2.01 -5.05
C LEU A 150 -4.43 -1.25 -6.11
N GLU A 151 -5.06 -0.14 -5.73
CA GLU A 151 -5.76 0.77 -6.66
C GLU A 151 -4.80 1.30 -7.74
N ARG A 152 -3.64 1.81 -7.32
CA ARG A 152 -2.61 2.34 -8.24
C ARG A 152 -2.07 1.27 -9.19
N MET A 153 -1.88 0.04 -8.72
CA MET A 153 -1.46 -1.06 -9.59
C MET A 153 -2.51 -1.35 -10.68
N ALA A 154 -3.81 -1.29 -10.34
CA ALA A 154 -4.89 -1.45 -11.31
C ALA A 154 -4.92 -0.30 -12.33
N ASP A 155 -4.74 0.93 -11.87
CA ASP A 155 -4.64 2.12 -12.73
C ASP A 155 -3.47 1.98 -13.73
N HIS A 156 -2.32 1.47 -13.29
CA HIS A 156 -1.18 1.18 -14.16
C HIS A 156 -1.51 0.10 -15.19
N ALA A 157 -2.18 -0.98 -14.80
CA ALA A 157 -2.64 -2.02 -15.72
C ALA A 157 -3.63 -1.46 -16.78
N ALA A 158 -4.58 -0.63 -16.37
CA ALA A 158 -5.50 0.06 -17.29
C ALA A 158 -4.74 1.03 -18.21
N THR A 159 -3.72 1.71 -17.70
CA THR A 159 -2.89 2.63 -18.49
C THR A 159 -2.05 1.89 -19.54
N ILE A 160 -1.52 0.71 -19.21
CA ILE A 160 -0.87 -0.19 -20.15
C ILE A 160 -1.80 -0.51 -21.35
N CYS A 161 -3.05 -0.90 -21.08
CA CYS A 161 -4.05 -1.14 -22.12
C CYS A 161 -4.35 0.11 -22.97
N LYS A 162 -4.49 1.29 -22.34
CA LYS A 162 -4.72 2.56 -23.05
C LYS A 162 -3.57 2.89 -24.00
N ILE A 163 -2.33 2.62 -23.59
CA ILE A 163 -1.15 2.84 -24.43
C ILE A 163 -1.10 1.80 -25.56
N GLY A 164 -1.38 0.53 -25.26
CA GLY A 164 -1.50 -0.53 -26.28
C GLY A 164 -2.48 -0.17 -27.39
N GLN A 165 -3.66 0.34 -27.05
CA GLN A 165 -4.63 0.82 -28.03
C GLN A 165 -4.10 1.99 -28.88
N ARG A 166 -3.34 2.93 -28.29
CA ARG A 166 -2.73 4.04 -29.05
C ARG A 166 -1.66 3.56 -30.02
N ILE A 167 -0.85 2.59 -29.61
CA ILE A 167 0.15 1.97 -30.48
C ILE A 167 -0.57 1.33 -31.67
N LEU A 168 -1.60 0.50 -31.44
CA LEU A 168 -2.33 -0.19 -32.52
C LEU A 168 -3.12 0.75 -33.44
N ALA A 169 -3.55 1.91 -32.95
CA ALA A 169 -4.25 2.91 -33.75
C ALA A 169 -3.32 3.77 -34.62
N SER A 170 -2.01 3.74 -34.38
CA SER A 170 -1.04 4.55 -35.12
C SER A 170 -0.63 3.85 -36.44
N PRO A 171 -0.79 4.51 -37.61
CA PRO A 171 -0.40 3.93 -38.90
C PRO A 171 1.10 3.61 -39.03
N GLU A 172 1.93 4.32 -38.27
CA GLU A 172 3.38 4.21 -38.30
C GLU A 172 3.92 3.31 -37.19
N ALA A 173 3.06 2.77 -36.32
CA ALA A 173 3.50 1.92 -35.21
C ALA A 173 3.86 0.52 -35.68
N VAL A 174 5.04 0.08 -35.24
CA VAL A 174 5.46 -1.31 -35.36
C VAL A 174 4.89 -2.09 -34.17
N PRO A 175 4.07 -3.15 -34.37
CA PRO A 175 3.62 -4.01 -33.28
C PRO A 175 4.79 -4.54 -32.45
N LEU A 176 4.61 -4.72 -31.14
CA LEU A 176 5.67 -5.13 -30.21
C LEU A 176 6.44 -6.39 -30.67
N GLN A 177 5.73 -7.33 -31.29
CA GLN A 177 6.29 -8.61 -31.77
C GLN A 177 7.18 -8.43 -33.01
N GLN A 178 7.03 -7.33 -33.74
CA GLN A 178 7.75 -7.01 -34.97
C GLN A 178 8.87 -6.00 -34.74
N MET A 179 9.04 -5.54 -33.50
CA MET A 179 10.08 -4.59 -33.15
C MET A 179 11.48 -5.21 -33.19
N SER A 180 12.38 -4.53 -33.88
CA SER A 180 13.81 -4.84 -33.93
C SER A 180 14.49 -4.55 -32.59
N GLY A 181 15.62 -5.23 -32.31
CA GLY A 181 16.48 -4.88 -31.18
C GLY A 181 15.96 -5.35 -29.82
N GLY A 182 15.31 -6.51 -29.71
CA GLY A 182 15.05 -7.14 -28.40
C GLY A 182 14.06 -6.43 -27.45
N ILE A 183 13.59 -5.21 -27.76
CA ILE A 183 12.69 -4.41 -26.92
C ILE A 183 11.38 -5.14 -26.60
N GLY A 184 10.72 -5.72 -27.60
CA GLY A 184 9.47 -6.47 -27.40
C GLY A 184 9.64 -7.62 -26.40
N PRO A 185 10.62 -8.52 -26.61
CA PRO A 185 10.99 -9.54 -25.64
C PRO A 185 11.33 -8.99 -24.25
N ALA A 186 12.15 -7.93 -24.16
CA ALA A 186 12.56 -7.34 -22.88
C ALA A 186 11.38 -6.76 -22.10
N LEU A 187 10.47 -6.05 -22.76
CA LEU A 187 9.24 -5.52 -22.15
C LEU A 187 8.31 -6.65 -21.67
N THR A 188 8.21 -7.73 -22.45
CA THR A 188 7.40 -8.91 -22.11
C THR A 188 7.98 -9.63 -20.89
N GLU A 189 9.30 -9.77 -20.83
CA GLU A 189 10.01 -10.36 -19.69
C GLU A 189 9.84 -9.50 -18.44
N MET A 190 10.04 -8.19 -18.56
CA MET A 190 9.86 -7.23 -17.47
C MET A 190 8.43 -7.31 -16.90
N GLY A 191 7.41 -7.27 -17.76
CA GLY A 191 6.02 -7.43 -17.33
C GLY A 191 5.75 -8.77 -16.65
N SER A 192 6.31 -9.86 -17.19
CA SER A 192 6.14 -11.20 -16.62
C SER A 192 6.76 -11.31 -15.22
N ARG A 193 7.95 -10.73 -15.01
CA ARG A 193 8.59 -10.65 -13.70
C ARG A 193 7.79 -9.81 -12.71
N THR A 194 7.28 -8.66 -13.13
CA THR A 194 6.43 -7.81 -12.28
C THR A 194 5.15 -8.52 -11.86
N LEU A 195 4.53 -9.31 -12.76
CA LEU A 195 3.36 -10.11 -12.41
C LEU A 195 3.70 -11.17 -11.35
N VAL A 196 4.82 -11.87 -11.51
CA VAL A 196 5.31 -12.85 -10.52
C VAL A 196 5.62 -12.17 -9.19
N LEU A 197 6.29 -11.02 -9.20
CA LEU A 197 6.59 -10.23 -8.00
C LEU A 197 5.30 -9.86 -7.25
N LEU A 198 4.27 -9.38 -7.95
CA LEU A 198 2.96 -9.10 -7.35
C LEU A 198 2.32 -10.35 -6.75
N GLN A 199 2.37 -11.48 -7.45
CA GLN A 199 1.83 -12.75 -6.93
C GLN A 199 2.59 -13.20 -5.67
N HIS A 200 3.92 -13.09 -5.66
CA HIS A 200 4.74 -13.38 -4.48
C HIS A 200 4.43 -12.44 -3.31
N GLY A 201 4.20 -11.15 -3.57
CA GLY A 201 3.73 -10.19 -2.56
C GLY A 201 2.39 -10.59 -1.93
N LEU A 202 1.42 -10.97 -2.75
CA LEU A 202 0.11 -11.44 -2.28
C LEU A 202 0.23 -12.76 -1.50
N ASP A 203 1.11 -13.67 -1.93
CA ASP A 203 1.40 -14.92 -1.24
C ASP A 203 2.06 -14.67 0.13
N ALA A 204 3.03 -13.76 0.20
CA ALA A 204 3.66 -13.35 1.46
C ALA A 204 2.63 -12.76 2.43
N PHE A 205 1.71 -11.94 1.91
CA PHE A 205 0.62 -11.36 2.69
C PHE A 205 -0.35 -12.45 3.21
N ALA A 206 -0.78 -13.36 2.33
CA ALA A 206 -1.69 -14.45 2.68
C ALA A 206 -1.11 -15.40 3.73
N ARG A 207 0.19 -15.70 3.63
CA ARG A 207 0.90 -16.59 4.56
C ARG A 207 1.37 -15.89 5.83
N ARG A 208 1.26 -14.56 5.89
CA ARG A 208 1.83 -13.73 6.96
C ARG A 208 3.32 -14.01 7.15
N ASP A 209 4.07 -14.01 6.04
CA ASP A 209 5.48 -14.34 6.01
C ASP A 209 6.34 -13.09 5.78
N ALA A 210 6.89 -12.54 6.87
CA ALA A 210 7.77 -11.38 6.82
C ALA A 210 9.10 -11.67 6.11
N ALA A 211 9.62 -12.90 6.26
CA ALA A 211 10.91 -13.25 5.66
C ALA A 211 10.79 -13.38 4.14
N PHE A 212 9.67 -13.90 3.65
CA PHE A 212 9.39 -13.90 2.22
C PHE A 212 9.17 -12.48 1.68
N ALA A 213 8.46 -11.61 2.42
CA ALA A 213 8.30 -10.21 2.04
C ALA A 213 9.64 -9.46 1.90
N GLU A 214 10.62 -9.72 2.78
CA GLU A 214 11.96 -9.12 2.69
C GLU A 214 12.71 -9.51 1.41
N GLN A 215 12.46 -10.70 0.86
CA GLN A 215 13.13 -11.18 -0.36
C GLN A 215 12.63 -10.50 -1.63
N LEU A 216 11.45 -9.87 -1.60
CA LEU A 216 10.82 -9.24 -2.77
C LEU A 216 11.62 -8.04 -3.29
N CYS A 217 12.40 -7.38 -2.42
CA CYS A 217 13.27 -6.28 -2.81
C CYS A 217 14.31 -6.69 -3.87
N GLU A 218 14.89 -7.89 -3.74
CA GLU A 218 15.87 -8.41 -4.71
C GLU A 218 15.22 -8.75 -6.06
N GLU A 219 13.96 -9.21 -6.04
CA GLU A 219 13.17 -9.45 -7.24
C GLU A 219 12.85 -8.12 -7.97
N ASP A 220 12.50 -7.08 -7.23
CA ASP A 220 12.22 -5.74 -7.76
C ASP A 220 13.48 -5.09 -8.36
N HIS A 221 14.64 -5.24 -7.70
CA HIS A 221 15.92 -4.80 -8.26
C HIS A 221 16.26 -5.43 -9.61
N ALA A 222 15.78 -6.65 -9.88
CA ALA A 222 15.93 -7.26 -11.20
C ALA A 222 15.06 -6.57 -12.27
N ILE A 223 13.85 -6.14 -11.90
CA ILE A 223 12.94 -5.37 -12.77
C ILE A 223 13.51 -3.98 -13.03
N ASP A 224 14.08 -3.31 -12.03
CA ASP A 224 14.77 -2.01 -12.18
C ASP A 224 15.91 -2.05 -13.18
N ARG A 225 16.71 -3.13 -13.15
CA ARG A 225 17.81 -3.31 -14.11
C ARG A 225 17.27 -3.44 -15.53
N LEU A 226 16.25 -4.27 -15.74
CA LEU A 226 15.59 -4.41 -17.03
C LEU A 226 14.98 -3.08 -17.51
N TYR A 227 14.37 -2.31 -16.61
CA TYR A 227 13.84 -1.00 -16.91
C TYR A 227 14.94 -0.04 -17.40
N LYS A 228 16.07 0.04 -16.68
CA LYS A 228 17.22 0.89 -17.06
C LYS A 228 17.82 0.51 -18.41
N GLU A 229 17.97 -0.79 -18.66
CA GLU A 229 18.46 -1.31 -19.94
C GLU A 229 17.51 -0.96 -21.09
N LEU A 230 16.21 -1.25 -20.90
CA LEU A 230 15.18 -0.97 -21.89
C LEU A 230 15.04 0.54 -22.16
N PHE A 231 15.17 1.37 -21.12
CA PHE A 231 15.18 2.82 -21.25
C PHE A 231 16.33 3.30 -22.15
N ALA A 232 17.55 2.82 -21.88
CA ALA A 232 18.74 3.19 -22.66
C ALA A 232 18.63 2.77 -24.13
N GLU A 233 18.15 1.55 -24.39
CA GLU A 233 17.97 1.02 -25.74
C GLU A 233 16.87 1.77 -26.50
N THR A 234 15.73 2.05 -25.86
CA THR A 234 14.62 2.80 -26.46
C THR A 234 15.04 4.23 -26.83
N ILE A 235 15.85 4.89 -25.99
CA ILE A 235 16.43 6.20 -26.30
C ILE A 235 17.42 6.11 -27.47
N ALA A 236 18.21 5.05 -27.58
CA ALA A 236 19.13 4.88 -28.72
C ALA A 236 18.36 4.84 -30.05
N ILE A 237 17.21 4.16 -30.12
CA ILE A 237 16.34 4.13 -31.31
C ILE A 237 15.86 5.53 -31.69
N SER A 238 15.49 6.36 -30.71
CA SER A 238 15.04 7.73 -30.99
C SER A 238 16.08 8.58 -31.73
N ARG A 239 17.38 8.28 -31.54
CA ARG A 239 18.48 8.97 -32.22
C ARG A 239 18.68 8.49 -33.65
N THR A 240 18.45 7.20 -33.90
CA THR A 240 18.68 6.58 -35.23
C THR A 240 17.45 6.64 -36.13
N ALA A 241 16.24 6.70 -35.56
CA ALA A 241 14.98 6.74 -36.30
C ALA A 241 14.02 7.81 -35.73
N PRO A 242 14.26 9.12 -35.97
CA PRO A 242 13.46 10.21 -35.38
C PRO A 242 11.96 10.17 -35.73
N HIS A 243 11.61 9.58 -36.88
CA HIS A 243 10.22 9.37 -37.31
C HIS A 243 9.46 8.42 -36.37
N GLN A 244 10.14 7.58 -35.58
CA GLN A 244 9.54 6.67 -34.59
C GLN A 244 9.42 7.28 -33.19
N SER A 245 9.69 8.58 -33.01
CA SER A 245 9.71 9.25 -31.71
C SER A 245 8.43 9.07 -30.89
N SER A 246 7.24 9.11 -31.51
CA SER A 246 5.97 8.84 -30.83
C SER A 246 5.88 7.41 -30.27
N GLN A 247 6.37 6.43 -31.02
CA GLN A 247 6.39 5.03 -30.58
C GLN A 247 7.39 4.82 -29.43
N VAL A 248 8.57 5.43 -29.51
CA VAL A 248 9.55 5.46 -28.41
C VAL A 248 8.92 5.96 -27.12
N ILE A 249 8.15 7.07 -27.17
CA ILE A 249 7.46 7.61 -26.00
C ILE A 249 6.47 6.60 -25.43
N HIS A 250 5.67 5.95 -26.27
CA HIS A 250 4.72 4.94 -25.82
C HIS A 250 5.40 3.75 -25.13
N LEU A 251 6.53 3.28 -25.67
CA LEU A 251 7.31 2.18 -25.08
C LEU A 251 7.91 2.54 -23.74
N LEU A 252 8.52 3.72 -23.62
CA LEU A 252 9.03 4.24 -22.34
C LEU A 252 7.90 4.36 -21.32
N THR A 253 6.71 4.79 -21.77
CA THR A 253 5.54 4.90 -20.89
C THR A 253 5.04 3.53 -20.44
N LEU A 254 5.03 2.52 -21.32
CA LEU A 254 4.71 1.14 -20.95
C LEU A 254 5.68 0.60 -19.92
N ALA A 255 6.98 0.69 -20.20
CA ALA A 255 8.04 0.24 -19.30
C ALA A 255 7.93 0.92 -17.92
N HIS A 256 7.71 2.24 -17.90
CA HIS A 256 7.53 2.98 -16.66
C HIS A 256 6.31 2.50 -15.87
N ASN A 257 5.16 2.27 -16.52
CA ASN A 257 3.98 1.77 -15.79
C ASN A 257 4.19 0.36 -15.21
N ILE A 258 5.00 -0.48 -15.86
CA ILE A 258 5.36 -1.81 -15.34
C ILE A 258 6.29 -1.67 -14.13
N GLU A 259 7.33 -0.84 -14.21
CA GLU A 259 8.25 -0.56 -13.09
C GLU A 259 7.49 0.02 -11.89
N ARG A 260 6.57 0.97 -12.14
CA ARG A 260 5.72 1.53 -11.09
C ARG A 260 4.89 0.50 -10.35
N ILE A 261 4.50 -0.61 -10.97
CA ILE A 261 3.80 -1.69 -10.27
C ILE A 261 4.76 -2.41 -9.31
N GLY A 262 6.01 -2.64 -9.74
CA GLY A 262 7.09 -3.20 -8.90
C GLY A 262 7.29 -2.38 -7.63
N ASP A 263 7.47 -1.05 -7.76
CA ASP A 263 7.53 -0.10 -6.64
C ASP A 263 6.40 -0.32 -5.61
N ARG A 264 5.17 -0.52 -6.11
CA ARG A 264 3.99 -0.71 -5.25
C ARG A 264 4.02 -2.07 -4.55
N VAL A 265 4.61 -3.09 -5.15
CA VAL A 265 4.80 -4.38 -4.48
C VAL A 265 5.82 -4.25 -3.36
N THR A 266 6.88 -3.46 -3.55
CA THR A 266 7.84 -3.19 -2.47
C THR A 266 7.18 -2.47 -1.29
N ASN A 267 6.31 -1.49 -1.54
CA ASN A 267 5.52 -0.87 -0.47
C ASN A 267 4.59 -1.88 0.22
N LEU A 268 3.98 -2.81 -0.53
CA LEU A 268 3.19 -3.89 0.04
C LEU A 268 4.04 -4.78 0.95
N ALA A 269 5.28 -5.11 0.56
CA ALA A 269 6.22 -5.88 1.36
C ALA A 269 6.56 -5.18 2.69
N GLU A 270 6.83 -3.86 2.65
CA GLU A 270 7.05 -3.04 3.84
C GLU A 270 5.84 -3.08 4.79
N GLN A 271 4.62 -3.01 4.27
CA GLN A 271 3.41 -3.10 5.08
C GLN A 271 3.22 -4.49 5.71
N ILE A 272 3.60 -5.58 5.04
CA ILE A 272 3.59 -6.94 5.61
C ILE A 272 4.58 -7.04 6.77
N ILE A 273 5.80 -6.51 6.60
CA ILE A 273 6.82 -6.52 7.66
C ILE A 273 6.33 -5.72 8.86
N PHE A 274 5.75 -4.54 8.63
CA PHE A 274 5.15 -3.72 9.68
C PHE A 274 3.99 -4.44 10.39
N LEU A 275 3.11 -5.14 9.66
CA LEU A 275 2.02 -5.93 10.25
C LEU A 275 2.54 -6.91 11.31
N LEU A 276 3.60 -7.65 10.96
CA LEU A 276 4.08 -8.79 11.73
C LEU A 276 5.07 -8.40 12.83
N ARG A 277 5.99 -7.48 12.54
CA ARG A 277 7.04 -7.07 13.47
C ARG A 277 6.70 -5.79 14.22
N GLY A 278 5.84 -4.94 13.66
CA GLY A 278 5.52 -3.62 14.22
C GLY A 278 6.60 -2.56 13.96
N GLU A 279 7.56 -2.87 13.10
CA GLU A 279 8.68 -2.00 12.74
C GLU A 279 8.46 -1.43 11.34
N VAL A 280 8.68 -0.12 11.18
CA VAL A 280 8.67 0.53 9.87
C VAL A 280 10.03 0.28 9.24
N VAL A 281 10.02 -0.30 8.04
CA VAL A 281 11.20 -0.57 7.23
C VAL A 281 11.08 0.16 5.91
N GLU A 282 12.21 0.55 5.34
CA GLU A 282 12.32 1.10 3.99
C GLU A 282 13.14 0.11 3.16
N LEU A 283 12.50 -0.54 2.19
CA LEU A 283 13.16 -1.51 1.31
C LEU A 283 13.69 -0.85 0.04
N ASN A 284 13.14 0.31 -0.34
CA ASN A 284 13.49 1.07 -1.57
C ASN A 284 14.71 2.01 -1.41
N SER A 285 15.72 1.64 -0.62
CA SER A 285 16.91 2.48 -0.36
C SER A 285 18.05 2.29 -1.37
#